data_AF-A0A453J3K1-F1
#
_entry.id   AF-A0A453J3K1-F1
#
_cell.length_a   1.000
_cell.length_b   1.000
_cell.length_c   1.000
_cell.angle_alpha   90.00
_cell.angle_beta   90.00
_cell.angle_gamma   90.00
#
_symmetry.space_group_name_H-M   'P 1'
#
loop_
_entity.id
_entity.type
_entity.pdbx_description
1 polymer ?
#
loop_
_entity_poly.entity_id
_entity_poly.type
_entity_poly.pdbx_seq_one_letter_code
_entity_poly.pdbx_strand_id
1 'polypeptide(L)'
;MVIAENERKLQQVLNVYDEILSKNEYLAGDEFTLADLSHLPDSQYLVSSERGMKLFTSRKNVARWFDQISSRKAWEQVVKMQMEHPGAFE
;
A
#
# COMPACT_ATOMS: atom_id res chain seq x y z
N MET A 1 -14.26 9.90 -17.98
CA MET A 1 -14.01 8.45 -17.78
C MET A 1 -13.77 8.19 -16.30
N VAL A 2 -14.44 7.17 -15.75
CA VAL A 2 -14.41 6.79 -14.33
C VAL A 2 -12.98 6.61 -13.77
N ILE A 3 -12.06 6.06 -14.58
CA ILE A 3 -10.67 5.83 -14.16
C ILE A 3 -9.94 7.12 -13.78
N ALA A 4 -10.03 8.16 -14.62
CA ALA A 4 -9.35 9.44 -14.36
C ALA A 4 -9.96 10.21 -13.17
N GLU A 5 -11.22 9.95 -12.85
CA GLU A 5 -11.87 10.49 -11.65
C GLU A 5 -11.38 9.76 -10.39
N ASN A 6 -11.37 8.43 -10.40
CA ASN A 6 -10.91 7.64 -9.27
C ASN A 6 -9.42 7.81 -9.01
N GLU A 7 -8.61 8.02 -10.05
CA GLU A 7 -7.19 8.36 -9.86
C GLU A 7 -7.03 9.70 -9.14
N ARG A 8 -7.81 10.73 -9.50
CA ARG A 8 -7.77 12.02 -8.79
C ARG A 8 -8.17 11.87 -7.32
N LYS A 9 -9.18 11.06 -7.02
CA LYS A 9 -9.57 10.73 -5.64
C LYS A 9 -8.45 10.02 -4.89
N LEU A 10 -7.82 9.02 -5.52
CA LEU A 10 -6.68 8.30 -4.94
C LEU A 10 -5.49 9.24 -4.68
N GLN A 11 -5.18 10.14 -5.63
CA GLN A 11 -4.12 11.13 -5.44
C GLN A 11 -4.38 12.03 -4.22
N GLN A 12 -5.63 12.41 -3.96
CA GLN A 12 -5.98 13.19 -2.77
C GLN A 12 -5.75 12.39 -1.49
N VAL A 13 -6.15 11.11 -1.45
CA VAL A 13 -5.89 10.22 -0.30
C VAL A 13 -4.39 10.05 -0.06
N LEU A 14 -3.62 9.78 -1.11
CA LEU A 14 -2.17 9.61 -1.00
C LEU A 14 -1.45 10.91 -0.59
N ASN A 15 -1.99 12.08 -0.94
CA ASN A 15 -1.45 13.35 -0.43
C ASN A 15 -1.65 13.48 1.09
N VAL A 16 -2.81 13.07 1.61
CA VAL A 16 -3.07 13.04 3.06
C VAL A 16 -2.13 12.05 3.74
N TYR A 17 -1.92 10.87 3.16
CA TYR A 17 -0.96 9.91 3.70
C TYR A 17 0.46 10.48 3.73
N ASP A 18 0.90 11.12 2.65
CA ASP A 18 2.24 11.70 2.60
C ASP A 18 2.45 12.80 3.66
N GLU A 19 1.41 13.58 3.96
CA GLU A 19 1.44 14.56 5.05
C GLU A 19 1.53 13.90 6.43
N ILE A 20 0.71 12.88 6.70
CA ILE A 20 0.76 12.12 7.96
C ILE A 20 2.14 11.47 8.13
N LEU A 21 2.63 10.79 7.09
CA LEU A 21 3.90 10.06 7.07
C LEU A 21 5.12 10.98 7.00
N SER A 22 4.93 12.28 6.79
CA SER A 22 5.99 13.29 6.95
C SER A 22 6.28 13.58 8.42
N LYS A 23 5.30 13.32 9.31
CA LYS A 23 5.37 13.57 10.75
C LYS A 23 5.60 12.28 11.54
N ASN A 24 5.15 11.15 11.01
CA ASN A 24 5.15 9.84 11.66
C ASN A 24 5.84 8.78 10.80
N GLU A 25 6.33 7.71 11.44
CA GLU A 25 6.87 6.55 10.71
C GLU A 25 5.78 5.80 9.92
N TYR A 26 4.59 5.65 10.52
CA TYR A 26 3.43 4.90 10.03
C TYR A 26 2.13 5.73 10.04
N LEU A 27 1.03 5.18 9.51
CA LEU A 27 -0.23 5.93 9.34
C LEU A 27 -0.87 6.38 10.66
N ALA A 28 -0.62 5.67 11.77
CA ALA A 28 -1.23 5.94 13.07
C ALA A 28 -0.23 6.44 14.12
N GLY A 29 1.01 6.78 13.74
CA GLY A 29 2.08 7.18 14.65
C GLY A 29 3.40 6.49 14.30
N ASP A 30 4.29 6.37 15.28
CA ASP A 30 5.64 5.82 15.05
C ASP A 30 5.72 4.29 15.22
N GLU A 31 4.60 3.63 15.48
CA GLU A 31 4.50 2.18 15.56
C GLU A 31 3.64 1.60 14.44
N PHE A 32 4.01 0.42 13.95
CA PHE A 32 3.22 -0.34 12.99
C PHE A 32 1.94 -0.85 13.66
N THR A 33 0.77 -0.53 13.09
CA THR A 33 -0.52 -0.89 13.69
C THR A 33 -1.45 -1.57 12.68
N LEU A 34 -2.67 -1.87 13.13
CA LEU A 34 -3.74 -2.32 12.25
C LEU A 34 -4.04 -1.32 11.13
N ALA A 35 -3.83 -0.01 11.36
CA ALA A 35 -4.02 0.99 10.32
C ALA A 35 -3.16 0.68 9.09
N ASP A 36 -1.87 0.38 9.27
CA ASP A 36 -0.98 0.05 8.15
C ASP A 36 -1.31 -1.31 7.54
N LEU A 37 -1.58 -2.30 8.39
CA LEU A 37 -1.92 -3.65 7.96
C LEU A 37 -3.19 -3.69 7.10
N SER A 38 -4.21 -2.90 7.44
CA SER A 38 -5.47 -2.85 6.69
C SER A 38 -5.31 -2.26 5.28
N HIS A 39 -4.31 -1.41 5.04
CA HIS A 39 -4.08 -0.78 3.73
C HIS A 39 -3.12 -1.59 2.83
N LEU A 40 -2.39 -2.56 3.39
CA LEU A 40 -1.41 -3.38 2.67
C LEU A 40 -1.98 -4.15 1.47
N PRO A 41 -3.10 -4.88 1.57
CA PRO A 41 -3.66 -5.63 0.44
C PRO A 41 -4.00 -4.75 -0.77
N ASP A 42 -4.71 -3.64 -0.53
CA ASP A 42 -5.12 -2.73 -1.60
C ASP A 42 -3.91 -1.99 -2.18
N SER A 43 -2.96 -1.59 -1.35
CA SER A 43 -1.72 -0.94 -1.81
C SER A 43 -0.91 -1.89 -2.70
N GLN A 44 -0.73 -3.15 -2.28
CA GLN A 44 -0.05 -4.19 -3.07
C GLN A 44 -0.73 -4.39 -4.43
N TYR A 45 -2.06 -4.46 -4.45
CA TYR A 45 -2.81 -4.58 -5.70
C TYR A 45 -2.58 -3.36 -6.61
N LEU A 46 -2.69 -2.15 -6.08
CA LEU A 46 -2.51 -0.92 -6.87
C LEU A 46 -1.11 -0.81 -7.45
N VAL A 47 -0.07 -1.07 -6.66
CA VAL A 47 1.34 -0.97 -7.11
C VAL A 47 1.75 -2.08 -8.07
N SER A 48 0.95 -3.16 -8.21
CA SER A 48 1.21 -4.22 -9.18
C SER A 48 1.13 -3.74 -10.64
N SER A 49 0.53 -2.56 -10.87
CA SER A 49 0.51 -1.88 -12.16
C SER A 49 1.53 -0.73 -12.21
N GLU A 50 2.14 -0.49 -13.38
CA GLU A 50 3.06 0.65 -13.57
C GLU A 50 2.39 1.98 -13.21
N ARG A 51 1.12 2.13 -13.59
CA ARG A 51 0.32 3.33 -13.30
C ARG A 51 0.17 3.56 -11.80
N GLY A 52 -0.20 2.52 -11.04
CA GLY A 52 -0.34 2.62 -9.58
C GLY A 52 1.00 2.77 -8.86
N MET A 53 2.03 2.06 -9.30
CA MET A 53 3.40 2.22 -8.80
C MET A 53 3.88 3.67 -8.93
N LYS A 54 3.61 4.32 -10.07
CA LYS A 54 3.95 5.74 -10.28
C LYS A 54 3.22 6.66 -9.30
N LEU A 55 1.96 6.37 -8.97
CA LEU A 55 1.21 7.17 -8.00
C LEU A 55 1.83 7.07 -6.61
N PHE A 56 2.23 5.89 -6.16
CA PHE A 56 2.87 5.70 -4.86
C PHE A 56 4.27 6.31 -4.81
N THR A 57 5.11 6.01 -5.81
CA THR A 57 6.51 6.47 -5.86
C THR A 57 6.68 7.97 -6.11
N SER A 58 5.64 8.65 -6.62
CA SER A 58 5.65 10.12 -6.77
C SER A 58 5.65 10.90 -5.44
N ARG A 59 5.42 10.22 -4.31
CA ARG A 59 5.31 10.79 -2.97
C ARG A 59 6.33 10.13 -2.06
N LYS A 60 7.31 10.89 -1.56
CA LYS A 60 8.48 10.35 -0.86
C LYS A 60 8.11 9.54 0.38
N ASN A 61 7.19 10.03 1.21
CA ASN A 61 6.86 9.39 2.48
C ASN A 61 5.95 8.19 2.28
N VAL A 62 5.01 8.27 1.33
CA VAL A 62 4.20 7.11 0.90
C VAL A 62 5.08 6.00 0.33
N ALA A 63 6.06 6.34 -0.53
CA ALA A 63 6.99 5.36 -1.09
C ALA A 63 7.81 4.65 0.00
N ARG A 64 8.37 5.42 0.95
CA ARG A 64 9.09 4.90 2.13
C ARG A 64 8.20 3.97 2.94
N TRP A 65 7.01 4.43 3.30
CA TRP A 65 6.05 3.67 4.10
C TRP A 65 5.66 2.36 3.43
N PHE A 66 5.31 2.41 2.14
CA PHE A 66 4.91 1.22 1.39
C PHE A 66 6.04 0.19 1.35
N ASP A 67 7.26 0.60 0.99
CA ASP A 67 8.44 -0.26 0.96
C ASP A 67 8.69 -0.94 2.32
N GLN A 68 8.59 -0.17 3.40
CA GLN A 68 8.82 -0.66 4.75
C GLN A 68 7.78 -1.69 5.20
N ILE A 69 6.48 -1.45 4.93
CA ILE A 69 5.42 -2.37 5.37
C ILE A 69 5.30 -3.59 4.45
N SER A 70 5.59 -3.46 3.15
CA SER A 70 5.55 -4.57 2.20
C SER A 70 6.74 -5.52 2.35
N SER A 71 7.89 -5.03 2.83
CA SER A 71 9.09 -5.83 3.07
C SER A 71 9.05 -6.63 4.39
N ARG A 72 7.92 -6.61 5.10
CA ARG A 72 7.75 -7.41 6.32
C ARG A 72 7.62 -8.88 5.92
N LYS A 73 8.44 -9.76 6.51
CA LYS A 73 8.39 -11.23 6.27
C LYS A 73 6.98 -11.83 6.34
N ALA A 74 6.16 -11.35 7.28
CA ALA A 74 4.78 -11.80 7.42
C ALA A 74 3.93 -11.45 6.19
N TRP A 75 4.14 -10.27 5.62
CA TRP A 75 3.45 -9.84 4.39
C TRP A 75 3.97 -10.57 3.15
N GLU A 76 5.29 -10.73 3.02
CA GLU A 76 5.89 -11.51 1.92
C GLU A 76 5.31 -12.93 1.87
N GLN A 77 5.07 -13.55 3.04
CA GLN A 77 4.41 -14.84 3.12
C GLN A 77 2.95 -14.80 2.64
N VAL A 78 2.20 -13.73 2.94
CA VAL A 78 0.82 -13.54 2.42
C VAL A 78 0.84 -13.40 0.90
N VAL A 79 1.75 -12.61 0.34
CA VAL A 79 1.89 -12.44 -1.11
C VAL A 79 2.25 -13.78 -1.77
N LYS A 80 3.15 -14.56 -1.16
CA LYS A 80 3.46 -15.92 -1.63
C LYS A 80 2.22 -16.82 -1.61
N MET A 81 1.44 -16.81 -0.53
CA MET A 81 0.19 -17.58 -0.44
C MET A 81 -0.84 -17.17 -1.49
N GLN A 82 -0.93 -15.88 -1.85
CA GLN A 82 -1.82 -15.41 -2.92
C GLN A 82 -1.42 -15.92 -4.32
N MET A 83 -0.12 -16.16 -4.54
CA MET A 83 0.39 -16.72 -5.80
C MET A 83 0.28 -18.25 -5.85
N GLU A 84 0.16 -18.89 -4.70
CA GLU A 84 -0.08 -20.33 -4.59
C GLU A 84 -1.56 -20.62 -4.89
N HIS A 85 -1.83 -21.54 -5.82
CA HIS A 85 -3.19 -22.04 -6.03
C HIS A 85 -3.67 -22.66 -4.70
N PRO A 86 -4.89 -22.38 -4.21
CA PRO A 86 -5.35 -22.79 -2.88
C PRO A 86 -5.49 -24.31 -2.67
N GLY A 87 -5.02 -25.14 -3.60
CA GLY A 87 -5.38 -26.55 -3.67
C GLY A 87 -6.89 -26.73 -3.77
N ALA A 88 -7.37 -27.95 -3.81
CA ALA A 88 -8.75 -28.18 -3.41
C ALA A 88 -8.83 -27.88 -1.91
N PHE A 89 -9.83 -27.11 -1.49
CA PHE A 89 -10.26 -27.17 -0.09
C PHE A 89 -10.74 -28.61 0.13
N GLU A 90 -10.02 -29.38 0.96
CA GLU A 90 -10.53 -30.68 1.44
C GLU A 90 -11.77 -30.50 2.30
#